data_AF-A0A1W9HMP2-F1
#
_entry.id   AF-A0A1W9HMP2-F1
#
_cell.length_a   1.000
_cell.length_b   1.000
_cell.length_c   1.000
_cell.angle_alpha   90.00
_cell.angle_beta   90.00
_cell.angle_gamma   90.00
#
_symmetry.space_group_name_H-M   'P 1'
#
loop_
_entity.id
_entity.type
_entity.pdbx_description
1 polymer ?
#
loop_
_entity_poly.entity_id
_entity_poly.type
_entity_poly.pdbx_seq_one_letter_code
_entity_poly.pdbx_strand_id
1 'polypeptide(L)' 'MKLNFKRGLVYGSANALCFAAVSPFNHYMRGEPIVWNEVWVGTVVAGFFFGLLFTLTDKFGSDVGDA' A
#
# COMPACT_ATOMS: atom_id res chain seq x y z
N MET A 1 -4.28 6.55 -21.54
CA MET A 1 -3.76 5.92 -20.31
C MET A 1 -4.36 4.52 -20.23
N LYS A 2 -3.55 3.45 -20.20
CA LYS A 2 -4.06 2.09 -19.99
C LYS A 2 -4.15 1.84 -18.49
N LEU A 3 -5.30 1.35 -18.01
CA LEU A 3 -5.49 1.01 -16.61
C LEU A 3 -5.01 -0.41 -16.37
N ASN A 4 -4.16 -0.60 -15.36
CA ASN A 4 -3.60 -1.91 -15.02
C ASN A 4 -4.12 -2.39 -13.66
N PHE A 5 -5.34 -2.93 -13.67
CA PHE A 5 -6.04 -3.39 -12.46
C PHE A 5 -5.31 -4.55 -11.75
N LYS A 6 -4.67 -5.45 -12.51
CA LYS A 6 -3.88 -6.55 -11.93
C LYS A 6 -2.71 -6.00 -11.11
N ARG A 7 -2.02 -4.99 -11.64
CA ARG A 7 -0.89 -4.35 -10.97
C ARG A 7 -1.34 -3.62 -9.71
N GLY A 8 -2.41 -2.84 -9.80
CA GLY A 8 -3.02 -2.21 -8.62
C GLY A 8 -3.40 -3.22 -7.54
N LEU A 9 -4.07 -4.31 -7.90
CA LEU A 9 -4.44 -5.33 -6.92
C LEU A 9 -3.23 -5.94 -6.21
N VAL A 10 -2.16 -6.26 -6.94
CA VAL A 10 -0.94 -6.85 -6.37
C VAL A 10 -0.24 -5.87 -5.43
N TYR A 11 0.03 -4.65 -5.88
CA TYR A 11 0.77 -3.69 -5.05
C TYR A 11 -0.10 -3.09 -3.94
N GLY A 12 -1.40 -2.95 -4.14
CA GLY A 12 -2.34 -2.58 -3.09
C GLY A 12 -2.39 -3.64 -1.99
N SER A 13 -2.62 -4.91 -2.34
CA SER A 13 -2.66 -5.99 -1.34
C SER A 13 -1.32 -6.18 -0.62
N ALA A 14 -0.19 -6.05 -1.31
CA ALA A 14 1.14 -6.09 -0.68
C ALA A 14 1.31 -4.98 0.37
N ASN A 15 0.92 -3.74 0.06
CA ASN A 15 1.03 -2.63 1.00
C ASN A 15 0.05 -2.74 2.18
N ALA A 16 -1.15 -3.29 1.95
CA ALA A 16 -2.08 -3.59 3.02
C ALA A 16 -1.47 -4.58 4.03
N LEU A 17 -0.89 -5.68 3.54
CA LEU A 17 -0.21 -6.67 4.39
C LEU A 17 1.00 -6.08 5.12
N CYS A 18 1.82 -5.27 4.44
CA CYS A 18 2.95 -4.57 5.06
C CYS A 18 2.49 -3.64 6.19
N PHE A 19 1.42 -2.86 5.98
CA PHE A 19 0.92 -1.96 7.01
C PHE A 19 0.40 -2.73 8.24
N ALA A 20 -0.38 -3.79 8.00
CA ALA A 20 -0.88 -4.67 9.05
C ALA A 20 0.23 -5.32 9.88
N ALA A 21 1.40 -5.60 9.29
CA ALA A 21 2.55 -6.18 9.98
C ALA A 21 3.41 -5.13 10.70
N VAL A 22 3.69 -3.99 10.05
CA VAL A 22 4.62 -2.97 10.56
C VAL A 22 3.96 -2.12 11.65
N SER A 23 2.66 -1.84 11.57
CA SER A 23 1.98 -1.00 12.55
C SER A 23 2.02 -1.58 13.98
N PRO A 24 1.66 -2.86 14.23
CA PRO A 24 1.81 -3.49 15.54
C PRO A 24 3.27 -3.52 16.03
N PHE A 25 4.22 -3.77 15.12
CA PHE A 25 5.64 -3.76 15.45
C PHE A 25 6.12 -2.37 15.89
N ASN A 26 5.65 -1.31 15.23
CA ASN A 26 5.96 0.07 15.61
C ASN A 26 5.39 0.43 16.99
N HIS A 27 4.15 0.03 17.30
CA HIS A 27 3.59 0.21 18.65
C HIS A 27 4.40 -0.55 19.71
N TYR A 28 4.82 -1.78 19.42
CA TYR A 28 5.69 -2.56 20.29
C TYR A 28 7.02 -1.86 20.57
N MET A 29 7.68 -1.33 19.53
CA MET A 29 8.95 -0.60 19.67
C MET A 29 8.81 0.72 20.45
N ARG A 30 7.62 1.33 20.43
CA ARG A 30 7.31 2.56 21.18
C ARG A 30 6.80 2.30 22.60
N GLY A 31 6.50 1.05 22.96
CA GLY A 31 5.86 0.71 24.23
C GLY A 31 4.43 1.24 24.36
N GLU A 32 3.80 1.60 23.23
CA GLU A 32 2.45 2.14 23.19
C GLU A 32 1.43 1.00 23.02
N PRO A 33 0.22 1.11 23.62
CA PRO A 33 -0.83 0.14 23.38
C PRO A 33 -1.24 0.13 21.90
N ILE A 34 -1.43 -1.06 21.34
CA ILE A 34 -1.87 -1.22 19.95
C ILE A 34 -3.33 -0.80 19.83
N VAL A 35 -3.61 0.19 18.97
CA VAL A 35 -4.97 0.60 18.62
C VAL A 35 -5.39 -0.15 17.36
N TRP A 36 -5.99 -1.34 17.53
CA TRP A 36 -6.34 -2.21 16.41
C TRP A 36 -7.24 -1.56 15.35
N ASN A 37 -8.11 -0.61 15.74
CA ASN A 37 -8.93 0.14 14.80
C ASN A 37 -8.07 0.95 13.80
N GLU A 38 -6.98 1.56 14.26
CA GLU A 38 -6.05 2.30 13.39
C GLU A 38 -5.31 1.35 12.45
N VAL A 39 -4.95 0.16 12.93
CA VAL A 39 -4.30 -0.87 12.12
C VAL A 39 -5.24 -1.32 11.00
N TRP A 40 -6.50 -1.63 11.31
CA TRP A 40 -7.48 -2.07 10.31
C TRP A 40 -7.79 -0.97 9.28
N VAL A 41 -8.08 0.24 9.75
CA VAL A 41 -8.39 1.38 8.86
C VAL A 41 -7.18 1.73 8.00
N GLY A 42 -5.99 1.83 8.60
CA GLY A 42 -4.76 2.13 7.87
C GLY A 42 -4.40 1.05 6.86
N THR A 43 -4.67 -0.22 7.16
CA THR A 43 -4.48 -1.35 6.22
C THR A 43 -5.37 -1.21 4.98
N VAL A 44 -6.66 -0.90 5.18
CA VAL A 44 -7.61 -0.71 4.07
C VAL A 44 -7.23 0.53 3.25
N VAL A 45 -6.89 1.64 3.91
CA VAL A 45 -6.49 2.89 3.26
C VAL A 45 -5.20 2.70 2.45
N ALA A 46 -4.18 2.07 3.03
CA ALA A 46 -2.93 1.77 2.34
C ALA A 46 -3.18 0.88 1.12
N GLY A 47 -3.97 -0.17 1.27
CA GLY A 47 -4.32 -1.07 0.16
C GLY A 47 -5.03 -0.36 -0.99
N PHE A 48 -6.00 0.48 -0.67
CA PHE A 48 -6.76 1.24 -1.66
C PHE A 48 -5.89 2.31 -2.35
N PHE A 49 -5.11 3.07 -1.57
CA PHE A 49 -4.29 4.16 -2.10
C PHE A 49 -3.20 3.64 -3.03
N PHE A 50 -2.44 2.63 -2.60
CA PHE A 50 -1.43 2.02 -3.45
C PHE A 50 -2.06 1.23 -4.62
N GLY A 51 -3.21 0.60 -4.40
CA GLY A 51 -3.93 -0.06 -5.48
C GLY A 51 -4.31 0.90 -6.60
N LEU A 52 -4.93 2.03 -6.26
CA LEU A 52 -5.25 3.10 -7.21
C LEU A 52 -4.00 3.67 -7.86
N LEU A 53 -2.97 4.00 -7.06
CA LEU A 53 -1.71 4.54 -7.56
C LEU A 53 -1.16 3.65 -8.68
N PHE A 54 -1.00 2.34 -8.42
CA PHE A 54 -0.40 1.40 -9.37
C PHE A 54 -1.31 0.98 -10.52
N THR A 55 -2.64 1.07 -10.36
CA THR A 55 -3.60 0.96 -11.48
C THR A 55 -3.50 2.13 -12.43
N LEU A 56 -3.27 3.34 -11.91
CA LEU A 56 -3.23 4.58 -12.70
C LEU A 56 -1.83 4.90 -13.26
N THR A 57 -0.75 4.46 -12.63
CA THR A 57 0.64 4.80 -13.00
C THR A 57 1.29 3.85 -14.02
N ASP A 58 0.56 3.30 -14.99
CA ASP A 58 1.08 2.33 -15.98
C ASP A 58 2.34 2.85 -16.76
N LYS A 59 2.69 4.14 -16.63
CA LYS A 59 3.72 4.83 -17.42
C LYS A 59 5.05 5.19 -16.73
N PHE A 60 5.16 5.27 -15.40
CA PHE A 60 6.42 5.78 -14.79
C PHE A 60 7.64 4.88 -15.04
N GLY A 61 7.45 3.58 -15.29
CA GLY A 61 8.57 2.68 -15.62
C GLY A 61 8.94 2.64 -17.10
N SER A 62 8.02 3.01 -18.01
CA SER A 62 8.27 3.00 -19.46
C SER A 62 8.92 4.31 -19.91
N ASP A 63 8.47 5.46 -19.38
CA ASP A 63 9.00 6.77 -19.81
C ASP A 63 10.36 7.12 -19.15
N VAL A 64 10.77 6.42 -18.07
CA VAL A 64 12.09 6.61 -17.43
C VAL A 64 13.17 5.72 -18.06
N GLY A 65 12.77 4.65 -18.77
CA GLY A 65 13.69 3.79 -19.53
C GLY A 65 13.90 4.22 -20.98
N ASP A 66 13.04 5.10 -21.50
CA ASP A 66 13.06 5.62 -22.87
C ASP A 66 13.57 7.09 -22.96
N ALA A 67 14.28 7.58 -21.93
CA ALA A 67 14.91 8.90 -21.89
C ALA A 67 16.43 8.83 -22.07
#